data_AF-A0A1V5JYL4-F1
#
_entry.id   AF-A0A1V5JYL4-F1
#
_cell.length_a   1.000
_cell.length_b   1.000
_cell.length_c   1.000
_cell.angle_alpha   90.00
_cell.angle_beta   90.00
_cell.angle_gamma   90.00
#
_symmetry.space_group_name_H-M   'P 1'
#
loop_
_entity.id
_entity.type
_entity.pdbx_description
1 polymer ?
#
loop_
_entity_poly.entity_id
_entity_poly.type
_entity_poly.pdbx_seq_one_letter_code
_entity_poly.pdbx_strand_id
1 'polypeptide(L)'
;MDPAELERYVASVSEIPTLPTVATAIMEKTLDSNVNAQQIAELIEKDQALAIKVLKIANSAFYRRIKEISTIRGAVVVLGMNVLKSIVLSISVVNLFDNKHHHALDLFQFWQHSIACAVCAREIAARLAPATAEDAFMAGLLHDLGKVVIDQQLCRGGEYQEVLDMTSRGQSLMAAEREILGFDHAQLGKLLAERWNLPAQLAAAIALHHEAVPAVDEPETKRLCQIVYVADLVTNHLGLGVSQFEHIDPTVLKQLNLSSQDMQEVSLRLKDDIKVISDQLGIPGVEPKTYFEVLQSANAQLGRLSLDLEQKKQALELRALELANLNQMSSELQAFIKLPEIVQTLCKHTLAIMNPEKARCIVRLNQQRLLVTEAHWENGAIECKSGAVGATKELLDRTSGVYPPQSPLLHAALRVDGSPIGTLEAIYGAKQDDLNQRRILLRTIAEIGTQAIQRAMLITKNIKAQRLAAVSKTAIAANHEINSPLTTILLKLDMLIGSGDNAAAASLKEIRQEALRIQELVKRMLEISDVVETDYANNEKMLDLKRAVPAAAPTPSPAGRQAAPAQTNAATAAIPITAPEAVGLGEAGFEDYARKQPTEQDQAALRAKGDRAAEELGAPGFEDYLNE
;
A
#
# COMPACT_ATOMS: atom_id res chain seq x y z
N MET A 1 -21.98 30.28 -12.28
CA MET A 1 -22.61 31.58 -12.54
C MET A 1 -22.81 31.73 -14.04
N ASP A 2 -23.94 32.23 -14.50
CA ASP A 2 -24.12 32.52 -15.94
C ASP A 2 -23.39 33.83 -16.35
N PRO A 3 -23.12 34.09 -17.65
CA PRO A 3 -22.39 35.29 -18.06
C PRO A 3 -23.04 36.62 -17.64
N ALA A 4 -24.37 36.68 -17.58
CA ALA A 4 -25.11 37.89 -17.23
C ALA A 4 -25.11 38.13 -15.71
N GLU A 5 -25.03 37.08 -14.91
CA GLU A 5 -24.79 37.14 -13.46
C GLU A 5 -23.35 37.57 -13.18
N LEU A 6 -22.36 37.05 -13.91
CA LEU A 6 -20.96 37.46 -13.78
C LEU A 6 -20.80 38.95 -14.09
N GLU A 7 -21.41 39.42 -15.19
CA GLU A 7 -21.36 40.83 -15.55
C GLU A 7 -21.99 41.73 -14.47
N ARG A 8 -23.11 41.30 -13.88
CA ARG A 8 -23.75 42.00 -12.75
C ARG A 8 -22.88 42.00 -11.50
N TYR A 9 -22.25 40.86 -11.18
CA TYR A 9 -21.31 40.74 -10.07
C TYR A 9 -20.13 41.69 -10.25
N VAL A 10 -19.47 41.63 -11.41
CA VAL A 10 -18.34 42.47 -11.80
C VAL A 10 -18.73 43.95 -11.86
N ALA A 11 -19.93 44.30 -12.30
CA ALA A 11 -20.44 45.68 -12.24
C ALA A 11 -20.73 46.15 -10.80
N SER A 12 -21.08 45.24 -9.89
CA SER A 12 -21.29 45.58 -8.48
C SER A 12 -19.98 45.83 -7.73
N VAL A 13 -18.86 45.28 -8.22
CA VAL A 13 -17.53 45.55 -7.67
C VAL A 13 -16.97 46.83 -8.29
N SER A 14 -16.88 47.88 -7.47
CA SER A 14 -16.53 49.25 -7.92
C SER A 14 -15.06 49.46 -8.30
N GLU A 15 -14.21 48.44 -8.14
CA GLU A 15 -12.74 48.59 -8.15
C GLU A 15 -12.04 47.84 -9.30
N ILE A 16 -12.80 47.38 -10.30
CA ILE A 16 -12.19 46.72 -11.46
C ILE A 16 -11.42 47.75 -12.29
N PRO A 17 -10.15 47.47 -12.62
CA PRO A 17 -9.31 48.47 -13.23
C PRO A 17 -9.70 48.79 -14.67
N THR A 18 -9.59 50.06 -15.00
CA THR A 18 -9.70 50.58 -16.37
C THR A 18 -8.31 50.77 -16.97
N LEU A 19 -8.15 50.50 -18.27
CA LEU A 19 -6.90 50.82 -18.96
C LEU A 19 -6.56 52.32 -18.83
N PRO A 20 -5.26 52.66 -18.68
CA PRO A 20 -4.82 54.05 -18.71
C PRO A 20 -5.28 54.76 -19.98
N THR A 21 -5.66 56.03 -19.86
CA THR A 21 -6.23 56.82 -20.98
C THR A 21 -5.36 56.82 -22.23
N VAL A 22 -4.02 56.78 -22.07
CA VAL A 22 -3.08 56.73 -23.20
C VAL A 22 -3.21 55.40 -23.97
N ALA A 23 -3.33 54.27 -23.27
CA ALA A 23 -3.52 52.96 -23.91
C ALA A 23 -4.85 52.90 -24.64
N THR A 24 -5.94 53.32 -23.99
CA THR A 24 -7.28 53.37 -24.59
C THR A 24 -7.30 54.24 -25.83
N ALA A 25 -6.72 55.45 -25.76
CA ALA A 25 -6.68 56.37 -26.90
C ALA A 25 -5.88 55.82 -28.09
N ILE A 26 -4.81 55.04 -27.84
CA ILE A 26 -4.06 54.37 -28.90
C ILE A 26 -4.90 53.24 -29.51
N MET A 27 -5.50 52.38 -28.69
CA MET A 27 -6.36 51.28 -29.14
C MET A 27 -7.48 51.82 -30.05
N GLU A 28 -8.19 52.85 -29.62
CA GLU A 28 -9.26 53.51 -30.40
C GLU A 28 -8.73 54.13 -31.70
N LYS A 29 -7.64 54.89 -31.65
CA LYS A 29 -7.07 55.51 -32.86
C LYS A 29 -6.58 54.49 -33.88
N THR A 30 -6.09 53.33 -33.43
CA THR A 30 -5.63 52.28 -34.35
C THR A 30 -6.76 51.60 -35.13
N LEU A 31 -8.03 51.83 -34.75
CA LEU A 31 -9.19 51.39 -35.53
C LEU A 31 -9.48 52.32 -36.72
N ASP A 32 -8.98 53.56 -36.72
CA ASP A 32 -9.15 54.50 -37.83
C ASP A 32 -8.13 54.20 -38.93
N SER A 33 -8.62 53.86 -40.12
CA SER A 33 -7.80 53.59 -41.31
C SER A 33 -6.95 54.79 -41.76
N ASN A 34 -7.25 56.01 -41.29
CA ASN A 34 -6.52 57.23 -41.63
C ASN A 34 -5.46 57.62 -40.59
N VAL A 35 -5.28 56.84 -39.52
CA VAL A 35 -4.29 57.15 -38.49
C VAL A 35 -2.88 57.12 -39.05
N ASN A 36 -2.08 58.14 -38.72
CA ASN A 36 -0.68 58.20 -39.11
C ASN A 36 0.26 58.05 -37.91
N ALA A 37 1.53 57.73 -38.20
CA ALA A 37 2.56 57.51 -37.18
C ALA A 37 2.79 58.70 -36.24
N GLN A 38 2.60 59.94 -36.74
CA GLN A 38 2.78 61.15 -35.95
C GLN A 38 1.70 61.28 -34.87
N GLN A 39 0.44 61.00 -35.23
CA GLN A 39 -0.70 61.10 -34.30
C GLN A 39 -0.63 60.10 -33.13
N ILE A 40 0.04 58.96 -33.32
CA ILE A 40 0.26 57.97 -32.27
C ILE A 40 1.50 58.32 -31.43
N ALA A 41 2.57 58.81 -32.07
CA ALA A 41 3.73 59.32 -31.36
C ALA A 41 3.33 60.43 -30.36
N GLU A 42 2.50 61.37 -30.79
CA GLU A 42 1.99 62.46 -29.94
C GLU A 42 1.14 61.97 -28.76
N LEU A 43 0.52 60.78 -28.82
CA LEU A 43 -0.19 60.21 -27.68
C LEU A 43 0.77 59.63 -26.66
N ILE A 44 1.78 58.89 -27.12
CA ILE A 44 2.77 58.23 -26.26
C ILE A 44 3.69 59.27 -25.61
N GLU A 45 4.11 60.28 -26.37
CA GLU A 45 5.02 61.34 -25.90
C GLU A 45 4.44 62.21 -24.78
N LYS A 46 3.12 62.15 -24.54
CA LYS A 46 2.48 62.79 -23.38
C LYS A 46 2.87 62.14 -22.05
N ASP A 47 3.29 60.87 -22.07
CA ASP A 47 3.82 60.16 -20.92
C ASP A 47 5.30 59.85 -21.18
N GLN A 48 6.18 60.65 -20.55
CA GLN A 48 7.63 60.51 -20.73
C GLN A 48 8.15 59.15 -20.25
N ALA A 49 7.57 58.59 -19.18
CA ALA A 49 7.99 57.30 -18.65
C ALA A 49 7.61 56.16 -19.62
N LEU A 50 6.39 56.22 -20.16
CA LEU A 50 5.94 55.30 -21.20
C LEU A 50 6.79 55.42 -22.46
N ALA A 51 7.05 56.63 -22.96
CA ALA A 51 7.86 56.86 -24.15
C ALA A 51 9.28 56.27 -24.02
N ILE A 52 9.93 56.45 -22.86
CA ILE A 52 11.25 55.86 -22.58
C ILE A 52 11.17 54.32 -22.59
N LYS A 53 10.17 53.72 -21.93
CA LYS A 53 9.99 52.26 -21.92
C LYS A 53 9.72 51.71 -23.33
N VAL A 54 8.87 52.39 -24.10
CA VAL A 54 8.58 52.04 -25.50
C VAL A 54 9.85 52.07 -26.34
N LEU A 55 10.65 53.13 -26.25
CA LEU A 55 11.91 53.22 -26.98
C LEU A 55 12.89 52.12 -26.56
N LYS A 56 13.02 51.84 -25.26
CA LYS A 56 13.89 50.76 -24.78
C LYS A 56 13.49 49.39 -25.33
N ILE A 57 12.20 49.05 -25.30
CA ILE A 57 11.68 47.80 -25.85
C ILE A 57 11.84 47.77 -27.37
N ALA A 58 11.51 48.86 -28.07
CA ALA A 58 11.70 48.99 -29.52
C ALA A 58 13.18 48.88 -29.96
N ASN A 59 14.10 49.25 -29.07
CA ASN A 59 15.55 49.13 -29.26
C ASN A 59 16.13 47.77 -28.85
N SER A 60 15.33 46.85 -28.30
CA SER A 60 15.81 45.57 -27.80
C SER A 60 16.21 44.60 -28.93
N ALA A 61 17.08 43.64 -28.62
CA ALA A 61 17.52 42.60 -29.56
C ALA A 61 16.34 41.74 -30.07
N PHE A 62 15.27 41.64 -29.28
CA PHE A 62 14.04 40.90 -29.59
C PHE A 62 13.37 41.33 -30.90
N TYR A 63 13.41 42.63 -31.23
CA TYR A 63 12.83 43.17 -32.48
C TYR A 63 13.86 43.25 -33.62
N ARG A 64 15.04 42.64 -33.47
CA ARG A 64 16.04 42.35 -34.53
C ARG A 64 16.28 43.49 -35.54
N ARG A 65 16.47 44.68 -34.99
CA ARG A 65 16.73 45.92 -35.72
C ARG A 65 18.16 46.09 -36.23
N ILE A 66 18.32 46.86 -37.31
CA ILE A 66 19.62 47.18 -37.93
C ILE A 66 20.21 48.50 -37.38
N LYS A 67 19.37 49.49 -37.04
CA LYS A 67 19.83 50.84 -36.65
C LYS A 67 19.03 51.42 -35.48
N GLU A 68 19.70 52.15 -34.59
CA GLU A 68 19.10 52.84 -33.43
C GLU A 68 17.90 53.77 -33.80
N ILE A 69 16.90 53.88 -32.91
CA ILE A 69 15.58 54.50 -33.06
C ILE A 69 15.53 55.42 -31.86
N SER A 70 15.58 56.70 -32.14
CA SER A 70 15.64 57.75 -31.13
C SER A 70 14.30 58.46 -30.92
N THR A 71 13.25 58.11 -31.68
CA THR A 71 11.94 58.79 -31.64
C THR A 71 10.79 57.79 -31.70
N ILE A 72 9.66 58.10 -31.06
CA ILE A 72 8.48 57.23 -31.06
C ILE A 72 7.91 57.10 -32.47
N ARG A 73 7.84 58.21 -33.22
CA ARG A 73 7.49 58.16 -34.64
C ARG A 73 8.40 57.21 -35.42
N GLY A 74 9.70 57.26 -35.17
CA GLY A 74 10.66 56.33 -35.78
C GLY A 74 10.36 54.88 -35.40
N ALA A 75 9.95 54.61 -34.17
CA ALA A 75 9.52 53.28 -33.74
C ALA A 75 8.28 52.81 -34.51
N VAL A 76 7.28 53.67 -34.69
CA VAL A 76 6.07 53.34 -35.46
C VAL A 76 6.39 53.05 -36.92
N VAL A 77 7.30 53.82 -37.53
CA VAL A 77 7.68 53.64 -38.94
C VAL A 77 8.51 52.36 -39.14
N VAL A 78 9.39 52.02 -38.21
CA VAL A 78 10.31 50.88 -38.34
C VAL A 78 9.65 49.56 -37.92
N LEU A 79 8.91 49.56 -36.82
CA LEU A 79 8.29 48.35 -36.26
C LEU A 79 6.86 48.15 -36.73
N GLY A 80 6.19 49.23 -37.15
CA GLY A 80 4.78 49.21 -37.50
C GLY A 80 3.86 49.50 -36.31
N MET A 81 2.59 49.73 -36.62
CA MET A 81 1.58 50.13 -35.65
C MET A 81 1.23 49.01 -34.66
N ASN A 82 1.12 47.78 -35.13
CA ASN A 82 0.69 46.64 -34.32
C ASN A 82 1.70 46.32 -33.21
N VAL A 83 3.00 46.36 -33.53
CA VAL A 83 4.08 46.18 -32.55
C VAL A 83 4.01 47.27 -31.48
N LEU A 84 3.83 48.52 -31.89
CA LEU A 84 3.76 49.64 -30.94
C LEU A 84 2.55 49.53 -30.01
N LYS A 85 1.38 49.17 -30.55
CA LYS A 85 0.16 48.89 -29.79
C LYS A 85 0.40 47.81 -28.74
N SER A 86 1.00 46.69 -29.15
CA SER A 86 1.39 45.57 -28.30
C SER A 86 2.30 46.01 -27.14
N ILE A 87 3.37 46.77 -27.45
CA ILE A 87 4.31 47.29 -26.43
C ILE A 87 3.59 48.20 -25.43
N VAL A 88 2.81 49.17 -25.91
CA VAL A 88 2.14 50.14 -25.02
C VAL A 88 1.11 49.45 -24.14
N LEU A 89 0.30 48.54 -24.69
CA LEU A 89 -0.68 47.78 -23.92
C LEU A 89 0.01 46.94 -22.84
N SER A 90 1.11 46.27 -23.20
CA SER A 90 1.90 45.44 -22.28
C SER A 90 2.43 46.25 -21.09
N ILE A 91 3.08 47.40 -21.36
CA ILE A 91 3.58 48.30 -20.32
C ILE A 91 2.42 48.80 -19.44
N SER A 92 1.30 49.15 -20.05
CA SER A 92 0.15 49.74 -19.36
C SER A 92 -0.50 48.74 -18.42
N VAL A 93 -0.65 47.48 -18.85
CA VAL A 93 -1.26 46.40 -18.05
C VAL A 93 -0.33 45.99 -16.90
N VAL A 94 0.97 45.82 -17.16
CA VAL A 94 1.94 45.49 -16.10
C VAL A 94 2.02 46.59 -15.04
N ASN A 95 2.00 47.86 -15.43
CA ASN A 95 2.05 48.98 -14.48
C ASN A 95 0.75 49.15 -13.66
N LEU A 96 -0.35 48.53 -14.10
CA LEU A 96 -1.66 48.71 -13.47
C LEU A 96 -1.83 47.87 -12.21
N PHE A 97 -1.11 46.75 -12.12
CA PHE A 97 -1.12 45.87 -10.96
C PHE A 97 0.20 46.00 -10.20
N ASP A 98 0.12 46.37 -8.93
CA ASP A 98 1.30 46.50 -8.07
C ASP A 98 1.43 45.33 -7.08
N ASN A 99 2.63 45.20 -6.52
CA ASN A 99 2.96 44.16 -5.53
C ASN A 99 3.00 44.73 -4.10
N LYS A 100 2.25 45.81 -3.81
CA LYS A 100 2.37 46.51 -2.52
C LYS A 100 1.66 45.80 -1.38
N HIS A 101 0.73 44.89 -1.67
CA HIS A 101 -0.02 44.13 -0.68
C HIS A 101 0.32 42.64 -0.75
N HIS A 102 0.24 41.95 0.39
CA HIS A 102 0.40 40.50 0.42
C HIS A 102 -0.86 39.87 -0.17
N HIS A 103 -0.74 39.36 -1.39
CA HIS A 103 -1.78 38.63 -2.08
C HIS A 103 -1.43 37.14 -2.18
N ALA A 104 -2.39 36.30 -2.58
CA ALA A 104 -2.17 34.87 -2.66
C ALA A 104 -1.32 34.50 -3.89
N LEU A 105 -1.42 35.25 -4.99
CA LEU A 105 -0.54 35.07 -6.14
C LEU A 105 0.82 35.72 -5.94
N ASP A 106 1.87 34.97 -6.27
CA ASP A 106 3.16 35.56 -6.57
C ASP A 106 3.08 36.31 -7.91
N LEU A 107 2.84 37.62 -7.83
CA LEU A 107 2.73 38.48 -9.00
C LEU A 107 3.99 38.47 -9.87
N PHE A 108 5.15 38.20 -9.26
CA PHE A 108 6.39 38.10 -10.00
C PHE A 108 6.41 36.85 -10.88
N GLN A 109 6.11 35.67 -10.31
CA GLN A 109 6.00 34.42 -11.07
C GLN A 109 4.90 34.52 -12.14
N PHE A 110 3.77 35.16 -11.81
CA PHE A 110 2.67 35.39 -12.76
C PHE A 110 3.12 36.16 -14.01
N TRP A 111 3.84 37.27 -13.83
CA TRP A 111 4.27 38.08 -14.97
C TRP A 111 5.33 37.37 -15.81
N GLN A 112 6.18 36.56 -15.18
CA GLN A 112 7.13 35.72 -15.91
C GLN A 112 6.43 34.72 -16.80
N HIS A 113 5.42 34.01 -16.29
CA HIS A 113 4.57 33.13 -17.07
C HIS A 113 3.92 33.86 -18.25
N SER A 114 3.29 35.00 -17.96
CA SER A 114 2.57 35.79 -18.96
C SER A 114 3.49 36.30 -20.08
N ILE A 115 4.69 36.78 -19.74
CA ILE A 115 5.69 37.20 -20.74
C ILE A 115 6.22 36.00 -21.52
N ALA A 116 6.48 34.88 -20.86
CA ALA A 116 6.93 33.66 -21.51
C ALA A 116 5.90 33.18 -22.54
N CYS A 117 4.62 33.19 -22.16
CA CYS A 117 3.51 32.82 -23.02
C CYS A 117 3.37 33.82 -24.18
N ALA A 118 3.48 35.12 -23.94
CA ALA A 118 3.47 36.15 -24.98
C ALA A 118 4.58 35.94 -26.02
N VAL A 119 5.83 35.75 -25.56
CA VAL A 119 6.99 35.51 -26.42
C VAL A 119 6.82 34.21 -27.20
N CYS A 120 6.36 33.14 -26.54
CA CYS A 120 6.15 31.84 -27.17
C CYS A 120 5.04 31.87 -28.23
N ALA A 121 3.88 32.44 -27.90
CA ALA A 121 2.77 32.62 -28.81
C ALA A 121 3.19 33.42 -30.05
N ARG A 122 3.96 34.50 -29.85
CA ARG A 122 4.50 35.30 -30.94
C ARG A 122 5.47 34.52 -31.82
N GLU A 123 6.42 33.77 -31.26
CA GLU A 123 7.37 32.98 -32.05
C GLU A 123 6.67 31.88 -32.87
N ILE A 124 5.64 31.23 -32.30
CA ILE A 124 4.81 30.27 -33.02
C ILE A 124 4.05 30.98 -34.15
N ALA A 125 3.38 32.09 -33.85
CA ALA A 125 2.63 32.87 -34.84
C ALA A 125 3.53 33.45 -35.94
N ALA A 126 4.75 33.90 -35.63
CA ALA A 126 5.70 34.41 -36.61
C ALA A 126 6.09 33.36 -37.67
N ARG A 127 5.98 32.07 -37.35
CA ARG A 127 6.17 30.97 -38.31
C ARG A 127 4.89 30.67 -39.10
N LEU A 128 3.75 30.60 -38.42
CA LEU A 128 2.50 30.10 -38.98
C LEU A 128 1.62 31.18 -39.65
N ALA A 129 1.58 32.36 -39.05
CA ALA A 129 0.74 33.49 -39.43
C ALA A 129 1.41 34.82 -39.02
N PRO A 130 2.46 35.28 -39.75
CA PRO A 130 3.24 36.45 -39.36
C PRO A 130 2.42 37.72 -39.14
N ALA A 131 1.31 37.87 -39.85
CA ALA A 131 0.41 39.03 -39.73
C ALA A 131 -0.25 39.16 -38.35
N THR A 132 -0.45 38.03 -37.64
CA THR A 132 -1.10 37.98 -36.33
C THR A 132 -0.10 37.77 -35.20
N ALA A 133 1.21 37.89 -35.44
CA ALA A 133 2.24 37.63 -34.44
C ALA A 133 2.10 38.54 -33.22
N GLU A 134 1.85 39.84 -33.43
CA GLU A 134 1.66 40.80 -32.34
C GLU A 134 0.34 40.61 -31.60
N ASP A 135 -0.71 40.14 -32.29
CA ASP A 135 -1.96 39.74 -31.64
C ASP A 135 -1.76 38.50 -30.76
N ALA A 136 -0.96 37.52 -31.21
CA ALA A 136 -0.56 36.37 -30.42
C ALA A 136 0.28 36.75 -29.20
N PHE A 137 1.19 37.73 -29.35
CA PHE A 137 1.93 38.28 -28.22
C PHE A 137 0.98 38.90 -27.18
N MET A 138 0.05 39.76 -27.60
CA MET A 138 -0.92 40.38 -26.70
C MET A 138 -1.83 39.34 -26.03
N ALA A 139 -2.35 38.38 -26.79
CA ALA A 139 -3.19 37.33 -26.24
C ALA A 139 -2.44 36.47 -25.23
N GLY A 140 -1.19 36.09 -25.52
CA GLY A 140 -0.34 35.36 -24.58
C GLY A 140 0.02 36.15 -23.32
N LEU A 141 0.16 37.48 -23.40
CA LEU A 141 0.39 38.30 -22.21
C LEU A 141 -0.86 38.43 -21.32
N LEU A 142 -2.04 38.47 -21.95
CA LEU A 142 -3.30 38.77 -21.27
C LEU A 142 -4.13 37.53 -20.91
N HIS A 143 -3.75 36.34 -21.39
CA HIS A 143 -4.55 35.10 -21.26
C HIS A 143 -4.99 34.83 -19.81
N ASP A 144 -4.08 35.05 -18.87
CA ASP A 144 -4.23 34.73 -17.46
C ASP A 144 -4.57 35.94 -16.59
N LEU A 145 -4.83 37.11 -17.20
CA LEU A 145 -5.04 38.36 -16.47
C LEU A 145 -6.20 38.32 -15.47
N GLY A 146 -7.19 37.46 -15.74
CA GLY A 146 -8.29 37.20 -14.81
C GLY A 146 -7.82 36.78 -13.41
N LYS A 147 -6.73 36.00 -13.31
CA LYS A 147 -6.17 35.52 -12.03
C LYS A 147 -5.77 36.68 -11.12
N VAL A 148 -5.06 37.67 -11.68
CA VAL A 148 -4.61 38.85 -10.93
C VAL A 148 -5.79 39.72 -10.51
N VAL A 149 -6.79 39.89 -11.37
CA VAL A 149 -7.98 40.67 -11.02
C VAL A 149 -8.79 39.98 -9.93
N ILE A 150 -8.93 38.65 -9.98
CA ILE A 150 -9.59 37.87 -8.93
C ILE A 150 -8.85 38.09 -7.60
N ASP A 151 -7.55 37.84 -7.56
CA ASP A 151 -6.75 37.88 -6.34
C ASP A 151 -6.64 39.29 -5.73
N GLN A 152 -6.42 40.33 -6.54
CA GLN A 152 -6.21 41.69 -6.03
C GLN A 152 -7.51 42.47 -5.78
N GLN A 153 -8.55 42.23 -6.57
CA GLN A 153 -9.75 43.08 -6.58
C GLN A 153 -11.01 42.37 -6.09
N LEU A 154 -11.13 41.05 -6.26
CA LEU A 154 -12.36 40.32 -5.91
C LEU A 154 -12.22 39.53 -4.59
N CYS A 155 -11.08 38.87 -4.37
CA CYS A 155 -10.87 37.89 -3.30
C CYS A 155 -9.97 38.42 -2.18
N ARG A 156 -10.28 39.61 -1.67
CA ARG A 156 -9.50 40.23 -0.57
C ARG A 156 -9.71 39.57 0.78
N GLY A 157 -10.65 38.63 0.90
CA GLY A 157 -10.95 37.86 2.10
C GLY A 157 -10.13 36.59 2.27
N GLY A 158 -9.28 36.25 1.29
CA GLY A 158 -8.46 35.03 1.29
C GLY A 158 -9.06 33.87 0.48
N GLU A 159 -10.17 34.09 -0.22
CA GLU A 159 -10.85 33.09 -1.05
C GLU A 159 -9.92 32.52 -2.14
N TYR A 160 -9.05 33.36 -2.70
CA TYR A 160 -8.10 32.90 -3.72
C TYR A 160 -6.98 32.03 -3.13
N GLN A 161 -6.63 32.20 -1.85
CA GLN A 161 -5.71 31.28 -1.17
C GLN A 161 -6.34 29.88 -1.05
N GLU A 162 -7.65 29.80 -0.78
CA GLU A 162 -8.37 28.52 -0.72
C GLU A 162 -8.36 27.82 -2.09
N VAL A 163 -8.55 28.57 -3.18
CA VAL A 163 -8.40 28.06 -4.55
C VAL A 163 -7.01 27.46 -4.80
N LEU A 164 -5.94 28.16 -4.39
CA LEU A 164 -4.57 27.67 -4.52
C LEU A 164 -4.33 26.41 -3.67
N ASP A 165 -4.88 26.36 -2.46
CA ASP A 165 -4.79 25.21 -1.56
C ASP A 165 -5.49 23.97 -2.17
N MET A 166 -6.65 24.12 -2.79
CA MET A 166 -7.33 23.04 -3.51
C MET A 166 -6.52 22.55 -4.71
N THR A 167 -5.91 23.48 -5.45
CA THR A 167 -5.04 23.18 -6.58
C THR A 167 -3.81 22.37 -6.14
N SER A 168 -3.22 22.72 -4.99
CA SER A 168 -2.09 21.97 -4.39
C SER A 168 -2.43 20.52 -4.02
N ARG A 169 -3.73 20.22 -3.82
CA ARG A 169 -4.25 18.87 -3.52
C ARG A 169 -4.60 18.08 -4.79
N GLY A 170 -4.35 18.63 -5.98
CA GLY A 170 -4.52 17.94 -7.26
C GLY A 170 -5.80 18.26 -8.03
N GLN A 171 -6.59 19.24 -7.58
CA GLN A 171 -7.72 19.75 -8.37
C GLN A 171 -7.21 20.71 -9.46
N SER A 172 -7.89 20.79 -10.61
CA SER A 172 -7.54 21.80 -11.61
C SER A 172 -7.92 23.20 -11.14
N LEU A 173 -7.11 24.20 -11.48
CA LEU A 173 -7.31 25.59 -11.04
C LEU A 173 -8.72 26.10 -11.42
N MET A 174 -9.14 25.89 -12.67
CA MET A 174 -10.47 26.31 -13.13
C MET A 174 -11.61 25.63 -12.35
N ALA A 175 -11.45 24.36 -11.96
CA ALA A 175 -12.47 23.68 -11.18
C ALA A 175 -12.54 24.25 -9.76
N ALA A 176 -11.40 24.53 -9.14
CA ALA A 176 -11.34 25.15 -7.81
C ALA A 176 -11.92 26.58 -7.83
N GLU A 177 -11.59 27.39 -8.83
CA GLU A 177 -12.18 28.73 -9.00
C GLU A 177 -13.69 28.67 -9.16
N ARG A 178 -14.21 27.79 -10.02
CA ARG A 178 -15.66 27.64 -10.22
C ARG A 178 -16.37 27.16 -8.95
N GLU A 179 -15.72 26.34 -8.14
CA GLU A 179 -16.27 25.82 -6.89
C GLU A 179 -16.36 26.91 -5.81
N ILE A 180 -15.30 27.72 -5.64
CA ILE A 180 -15.23 28.75 -4.60
C ILE A 180 -15.90 30.06 -5.04
N LEU A 181 -15.71 30.48 -6.29
CA LEU A 181 -16.10 31.80 -6.81
C LEU A 181 -17.34 31.75 -7.72
N GLY A 182 -17.67 30.58 -8.25
CA GLY A 182 -18.78 30.40 -9.20
C GLY A 182 -18.45 30.75 -10.66
N PHE A 183 -17.24 31.21 -10.94
CA PHE A 183 -16.68 31.52 -12.26
C PHE A 183 -15.17 31.25 -12.27
N ASP A 184 -14.54 31.24 -13.44
CA ASP A 184 -13.08 31.06 -13.60
C ASP A 184 -12.38 32.31 -14.15
N HIS A 185 -11.04 32.31 -14.09
CA HIS A 185 -10.21 33.41 -14.57
C HIS A 185 -10.36 33.68 -16.08
N ALA A 186 -10.59 32.65 -16.91
CA ALA A 186 -10.74 32.82 -18.35
C ALA A 186 -12.03 33.58 -18.69
N GLN A 187 -13.13 33.26 -17.99
CA GLN A 187 -14.40 33.97 -18.07
C GLN A 187 -14.26 35.45 -17.66
N LEU A 188 -13.58 35.72 -16.54
CA LEU A 188 -13.34 37.10 -16.10
C LEU A 188 -12.41 37.85 -17.05
N GLY A 189 -11.35 37.19 -17.54
CA GLY A 189 -10.40 37.76 -18.49
C GLY A 189 -11.07 38.19 -19.78
N LYS A 190 -12.00 37.37 -20.32
CA LYS A 190 -12.83 37.72 -21.47
C LYS A 190 -13.63 39.00 -21.22
N LEU A 191 -14.37 39.04 -20.11
CA LEU A 191 -15.21 40.19 -19.77
C LEU A 191 -14.38 41.47 -19.60
N LEU A 192 -13.18 41.36 -19.04
CA LEU A 192 -12.25 42.48 -18.92
C LEU A 192 -11.77 42.97 -20.29
N ALA A 193 -11.39 42.04 -21.18
CA ALA A 193 -10.97 42.37 -22.54
C ALA A 193 -12.09 43.09 -23.32
N GLU A 194 -13.33 42.67 -23.17
CA GLU A 194 -14.51 43.31 -23.78
C GLU A 194 -14.74 44.72 -23.21
N ARG A 195 -14.64 44.89 -21.88
CA ARG A 195 -14.75 46.22 -21.23
C ARG A 195 -13.64 47.18 -21.65
N TRP A 196 -12.47 46.65 -21.95
CA TRP A 196 -11.34 47.41 -22.47
C TRP A 196 -11.42 47.67 -23.97
N ASN A 197 -12.51 47.26 -24.63
CA ASN A 197 -12.74 47.41 -26.06
C ASN A 197 -11.60 46.79 -26.90
N LEU A 198 -11.05 45.67 -26.43
CA LEU A 198 -10.05 44.91 -27.18
C LEU A 198 -10.73 44.18 -28.35
N PRO A 199 -10.01 43.92 -29.46
CA PRO A 199 -10.54 43.14 -30.58
C PRO A 199 -11.15 41.80 -30.14
N ALA A 200 -12.27 41.42 -30.74
CA ALA A 200 -13.01 40.20 -30.40
C ALA A 200 -12.15 38.92 -30.46
N GLN A 201 -11.20 38.86 -31.41
CA GLN A 201 -10.24 37.76 -31.52
C GLN A 201 -9.34 37.61 -30.28
N LEU A 202 -8.94 38.72 -29.64
CA LEU A 202 -8.14 38.68 -28.40
C LEU A 202 -9.00 38.24 -27.22
N ALA A 203 -10.23 38.75 -27.11
CA ALA A 203 -11.16 38.33 -26.07
C ALA A 203 -11.49 36.83 -26.18
N ALA A 204 -11.64 36.30 -27.40
CA ALA A 204 -11.82 34.87 -27.65
C ALA A 204 -10.59 34.05 -27.25
N ALA A 205 -9.38 34.50 -27.63
CA ALA A 205 -8.14 33.82 -27.26
C ALA A 205 -7.93 33.77 -25.73
N ILE A 206 -8.27 34.85 -25.02
CA ILE A 206 -8.25 34.88 -23.54
C ILE A 206 -9.31 33.95 -22.96
N ALA A 207 -10.51 33.88 -23.54
CA ALA A 207 -11.58 33.03 -23.01
C ALA A 207 -11.32 31.53 -23.17
N LEU A 208 -10.67 31.13 -24.27
CA LEU A 208 -10.57 29.75 -24.72
C LEU A 208 -9.13 29.21 -24.67
N HIS A 209 -8.21 29.87 -23.95
CA HIS A 209 -6.80 29.45 -23.92
C HIS A 209 -6.56 28.10 -23.25
N HIS A 210 -7.51 27.56 -22.47
CA HIS A 210 -7.50 26.19 -21.93
C HIS A 210 -8.15 25.15 -22.86
N GLU A 211 -8.71 25.58 -23.99
CA GLU A 211 -9.41 24.69 -24.91
C GLU A 211 -8.52 24.26 -26.09
N ALA A 212 -8.17 22.97 -26.14
CA ALA A 212 -7.43 22.39 -27.27
C ALA A 212 -8.18 22.55 -28.61
N VAL A 213 -9.51 22.39 -28.58
CA VAL A 213 -10.39 22.52 -29.74
C VAL A 213 -11.41 23.63 -29.46
N PRO A 214 -11.02 24.90 -29.64
CA PRO A 214 -11.89 26.02 -29.31
C PRO A 214 -13.11 26.04 -30.23
N ALA A 215 -14.29 26.26 -29.65
CA ALA A 215 -15.56 26.35 -30.35
C ALA A 215 -15.72 27.71 -31.06
N VAL A 216 -14.87 27.97 -32.06
CA VAL A 216 -14.83 29.19 -32.86
C VAL A 216 -14.94 28.86 -34.34
N ASP A 217 -15.89 29.52 -35.02
CA ASP A 217 -16.14 29.31 -36.45
C ASP A 217 -15.10 30.01 -37.34
N GLU A 218 -14.61 31.19 -36.91
CA GLU A 218 -13.64 31.98 -37.65
C GLU A 218 -12.25 31.34 -37.62
N PRO A 219 -11.64 30.97 -38.78
CA PRO A 219 -10.39 30.23 -38.81
C PRO A 219 -9.19 30.96 -38.21
N GLU A 220 -9.12 32.28 -38.36
CA GLU A 220 -8.00 33.10 -37.86
C GLU A 220 -8.04 33.21 -36.33
N THR A 221 -9.22 33.53 -35.78
CA THR A 221 -9.45 33.55 -34.33
C THR A 221 -9.23 32.15 -33.72
N LYS A 222 -9.69 31.09 -34.39
CA LYS A 222 -9.45 29.71 -33.96
C LYS A 222 -7.96 29.40 -33.88
N ARG A 223 -7.19 29.77 -34.90
CA ARG A 223 -5.72 29.58 -34.91
C ARG A 223 -5.05 30.37 -33.79
N LEU A 224 -5.47 31.60 -33.54
CA LEU A 224 -4.94 32.42 -32.44
C LEU A 224 -5.15 31.74 -31.08
N CYS A 225 -6.36 31.24 -30.82
CA CYS A 225 -6.67 30.49 -29.59
C CYS A 225 -5.75 29.27 -29.43
N GLN A 226 -5.55 28.49 -30.49
CA GLN A 226 -4.68 27.30 -30.48
C GLN A 226 -3.20 27.65 -30.25
N ILE A 227 -2.74 28.77 -30.81
CA ILE A 227 -1.36 29.25 -30.59
C ILE A 227 -1.16 29.61 -29.11
N VAL A 228 -2.12 30.30 -28.49
CA VAL A 228 -2.05 30.67 -27.07
C VAL A 228 -2.12 29.42 -26.18
N TYR A 229 -3.01 28.48 -26.49
CA TYR A 229 -3.09 27.18 -25.80
C TYR A 229 -1.74 26.43 -25.81
N VAL A 230 -1.10 26.32 -26.99
CA VAL A 230 0.21 25.66 -27.09
C VAL A 230 1.28 26.45 -26.34
N ALA A 231 1.28 27.78 -26.44
CA ALA A 231 2.25 28.62 -25.75
C ALA A 231 2.15 28.52 -24.22
N ASP A 232 0.94 28.51 -23.67
CA ASP A 232 0.69 28.32 -22.24
C ASP A 232 1.22 26.97 -21.77
N LEU A 233 0.89 25.89 -22.47
CA LEU A 233 1.40 24.56 -22.12
C LEU A 233 2.92 24.47 -22.21
N VAL A 234 3.53 24.97 -23.28
CA VAL A 234 4.99 24.93 -23.46
C VAL A 234 5.69 25.68 -22.33
N THR A 235 5.19 26.84 -21.95
CA THR A 235 5.81 27.67 -20.89
C THR A 235 5.65 27.06 -19.51
N ASN A 236 4.51 26.43 -19.21
CA ASN A 236 4.35 25.57 -18.03
C ASN A 236 5.38 24.42 -18.01
N HIS A 237 5.61 23.73 -19.14
CA HIS A 237 6.62 22.67 -19.22
C HIS A 237 8.06 23.16 -19.02
N LEU A 238 8.37 24.39 -19.43
CA LEU A 238 9.67 25.02 -19.19
C LEU A 238 9.85 25.48 -17.73
N GLY A 239 8.86 25.21 -16.86
CA GLY A 239 8.88 25.56 -15.45
C GLY A 239 8.65 27.05 -15.20
N LEU A 240 8.07 27.77 -16.15
CA LEU A 240 7.75 29.20 -16.05
C LEU A 240 6.28 29.46 -15.70
N GLY A 241 5.50 28.43 -15.38
CA GLY A 241 4.09 28.57 -15.01
C GLY A 241 3.77 28.02 -13.62
N VAL A 242 2.54 28.30 -13.18
CA VAL A 242 2.02 27.95 -11.84
C VAL A 242 1.19 26.65 -11.88
N SER A 243 0.77 26.23 -13.07
CA SER A 243 -0.09 25.07 -13.29
C SER A 243 0.72 23.76 -13.35
N GLN A 244 0.06 22.65 -13.04
CA GLN A 244 0.65 21.32 -13.18
C GLN A 244 0.91 20.98 -14.65
N PHE A 245 1.83 20.04 -14.91
CA PHE A 245 2.18 19.60 -16.27
C PHE A 245 0.98 18.94 -16.97
N GLU A 246 0.25 19.71 -17.78
CA GLU A 246 -0.81 19.19 -18.64
C GLU A 246 -0.24 18.69 -19.97
N HIS A 247 -0.78 17.59 -20.51
CA HIS A 247 -0.29 17.02 -21.76
C HIS A 247 -0.70 17.88 -22.96
N ILE A 248 0.26 18.22 -23.83
CA ILE A 248 -0.04 18.88 -25.11
C ILE A 248 -0.75 17.89 -26.02
N ASP A 249 -2.01 18.15 -26.33
CA ASP A 249 -2.80 17.34 -27.25
C ASP A 249 -2.11 17.29 -28.65
N PRO A 250 -1.67 16.11 -29.12
CA PRO A 250 -0.99 15.98 -30.41
C PRO A 250 -1.84 16.41 -31.60
N THR A 251 -3.17 16.42 -31.47
CA THR A 251 -4.07 16.87 -32.54
C THR A 251 -3.94 18.36 -32.80
N VAL A 252 -3.70 19.18 -31.77
CA VAL A 252 -3.52 20.64 -31.90
C VAL A 252 -2.23 20.94 -32.64
N LEU A 253 -1.13 20.25 -32.28
CA LEU A 253 0.15 20.39 -32.96
C LEU A 253 0.03 20.02 -34.45
N LYS A 254 -0.69 18.94 -34.76
CA LYS A 254 -0.98 18.53 -36.15
C LYS A 254 -1.81 19.58 -36.89
N GLN A 255 -2.84 20.16 -36.27
CA GLN A 255 -3.67 21.21 -36.89
C GLN A 255 -2.88 22.50 -37.18
N LEU A 256 -1.93 22.84 -36.30
CA LEU A 256 -1.02 23.97 -36.48
C LEU A 256 0.17 23.64 -37.41
N ASN A 257 0.29 22.40 -37.90
CA ASN A 257 1.45 21.90 -38.66
C ASN A 257 2.78 22.13 -37.94
N LEU A 258 2.81 21.99 -36.61
CA LEU A 258 4.02 22.11 -35.80
C LEU A 258 4.64 20.73 -35.59
N SER A 259 5.92 20.59 -35.99
CA SER A 259 6.70 19.38 -35.72
C SER A 259 7.40 19.46 -34.36
N SER A 260 7.88 18.32 -33.85
CA SER A 260 8.72 18.29 -32.65
C SER A 260 10.00 19.12 -32.83
N GLN A 261 10.54 19.21 -34.04
CA GLN A 261 11.71 20.02 -34.35
C GLN A 261 11.39 21.52 -34.25
N ASP A 262 10.22 21.95 -34.73
CA ASP A 262 9.78 23.34 -34.59
C ASP A 262 9.68 23.75 -33.12
N MET A 263 9.13 22.87 -32.28
CA MET A 263 9.00 23.13 -30.84
C MET A 263 10.36 23.23 -30.14
N GLN A 264 11.34 22.41 -30.55
CA GLN A 264 12.71 22.50 -30.04
C GLN A 264 13.37 23.83 -30.43
N GLU A 265 13.24 24.25 -31.69
CA GLU A 265 13.79 25.52 -32.16
C GLU A 265 13.14 26.73 -31.49
N VAL A 266 11.82 26.69 -31.28
CA VAL A 266 11.11 27.71 -30.51
C VAL A 266 11.69 27.75 -29.09
N SER A 267 11.72 26.62 -28.38
CA SER A 267 12.24 26.53 -27.00
C SER A 267 13.66 27.08 -26.85
N LEU A 268 14.56 26.83 -27.80
CA LEU A 268 15.93 27.35 -27.78
C LEU A 268 15.98 28.89 -27.87
N ARG A 269 15.08 29.51 -28.65
CA ARG A 269 15.02 30.97 -28.79
C ARG A 269 14.32 31.65 -27.61
N LEU A 270 13.33 30.97 -27.00
CA LEU A 270 12.54 31.54 -25.91
C LEU A 270 13.40 32.04 -24.76
N LYS A 271 14.48 31.32 -24.39
CA LYS A 271 15.31 31.69 -23.24
C LYS A 271 15.85 33.11 -23.33
N ASP A 272 16.44 33.46 -24.48
CA ASP A 272 17.03 34.78 -24.68
C ASP A 272 15.96 35.86 -24.84
N ASP A 273 14.90 35.56 -25.60
CA ASP A 273 13.83 36.50 -25.92
C ASP A 273 12.99 36.87 -24.67
N ILE A 274 12.68 35.89 -23.82
CA ILE A 274 11.96 36.09 -22.54
C ILE A 274 12.78 36.99 -21.62
N LYS A 275 14.08 36.69 -21.46
CA LYS A 275 14.96 37.48 -20.59
C LYS A 275 15.01 38.94 -21.03
N VAL A 276 15.21 39.18 -22.33
CA VAL A 276 15.28 40.53 -22.89
C VAL A 276 14.00 41.31 -22.61
N ILE A 277 12.81 40.71 -22.84
CA ILE A 277 11.55 41.42 -22.65
C ILE A 277 11.21 41.62 -21.17
N SER A 278 11.47 40.64 -20.32
CA SER A 278 11.30 40.72 -18.88
C SER A 278 12.11 41.88 -18.28
N ASP A 279 13.39 41.99 -18.65
CA ASP A 279 14.28 43.05 -18.19
C ASP A 279 13.77 44.45 -18.59
N GLN A 280 13.24 44.59 -19.81
CA GLN A 280 12.73 45.89 -20.29
C GLN A 280 11.39 46.28 -19.67
N LEU A 281 10.56 45.30 -19.29
CA LEU A 281 9.31 45.54 -18.56
C LEU A 281 9.55 45.77 -17.06
N GLY A 282 10.77 45.51 -16.57
CA GLY A 282 11.13 45.69 -15.16
C GLY A 282 10.69 44.53 -14.28
N ILE A 283 10.50 43.35 -14.87
CA ILE A 283 10.19 42.10 -14.17
C ILE A 283 11.51 41.32 -14.05
N PRO A 284 12.00 41.03 -12.83
CA PRO A 284 13.23 40.26 -12.67
C PRO A 284 13.24 38.97 -13.50
N GLY A 285 14.36 38.67 -14.17
CA GLY A 285 14.46 37.45 -14.99
C GLY A 285 14.56 36.19 -14.13
N VAL A 286 13.81 35.15 -14.49
CA VAL A 286 14.10 33.75 -14.13
C VAL A 286 14.56 33.07 -15.41
N GLU A 287 15.64 32.29 -15.32
CA GLU A 287 16.07 31.50 -16.47
C GLU A 287 15.09 30.34 -16.69
N PRO A 288 14.36 30.27 -17.82
CA PRO A 288 13.57 29.09 -18.15
C PRO A 288 14.46 27.86 -18.14
N LYS A 289 13.91 26.74 -17.69
CA LYS A 289 14.56 25.45 -17.90
C LYS A 289 14.61 25.18 -19.39
N THR A 290 15.73 24.65 -19.87
CA THR A 290 15.81 24.20 -21.26
C THR A 290 15.01 22.90 -21.43
N TYR A 291 14.54 22.62 -22.65
CA TYR A 291 13.88 21.35 -22.97
C TYR A 291 14.72 20.14 -22.52
N PHE A 292 16.05 20.21 -22.66
CA PHE A 292 16.97 19.17 -22.20
C PHE A 292 16.94 18.97 -20.67
N GLU A 293 16.95 20.06 -19.89
CA GLU A 293 16.85 19.99 -18.43
C GLU A 293 15.52 19.42 -17.96
N VAL A 294 14.42 19.77 -18.63
CA VAL A 294 13.08 19.22 -18.34
C VAL A 294 13.06 17.71 -18.59
N LEU A 295 13.53 17.26 -19.77
CA LEU A 295 13.62 15.83 -20.10
C LEU A 295 14.53 15.07 -19.14
N GLN A 296 15.70 15.61 -18.80
CA GLN A 296 16.63 14.97 -17.88
C GLN A 296 16.02 14.81 -16.48
N SER A 297 15.30 15.83 -16.00
CA SER A 297 14.59 15.79 -14.73
C SER A 297 13.46 14.75 -14.73
N ALA A 298 12.67 14.71 -15.80
CA ALA A 298 11.57 13.75 -15.97
C ALA A 298 12.09 12.31 -16.01
N ASN A 299 13.14 12.03 -16.80
CA ASN A 299 13.76 10.71 -16.88
C ASN A 299 14.35 10.27 -15.53
N ALA A 300 14.98 11.19 -14.78
CA ALA A 300 15.48 10.90 -13.44
C ALA A 300 14.34 10.59 -12.45
N GLN A 301 13.20 11.28 -12.55
CA GLN A 301 12.00 10.97 -11.76
C GLN A 301 11.40 9.61 -12.13
N LEU A 302 11.27 9.31 -13.43
CA LEU A 302 10.78 8.01 -13.91
C LEU A 302 11.68 6.87 -13.44
N GLY A 303 13.00 7.04 -13.47
CA GLY A 303 13.95 6.05 -12.94
C GLY A 303 13.74 5.78 -11.44
N ARG A 304 13.54 6.83 -10.64
CA ARG A 304 13.24 6.70 -9.21
C ARG A 304 11.90 5.99 -8.96
N LEU A 305 10.85 6.37 -9.69
CA LEU A 305 9.54 5.75 -9.55
C LEU A 305 9.55 4.28 -9.97
N SER A 306 10.24 3.96 -11.06
CA SER A 306 10.43 2.58 -11.53
C SER A 306 11.11 1.73 -10.46
N LEU A 307 12.17 2.25 -9.82
CA LEU A 307 12.84 1.55 -8.73
C LEU A 307 11.94 1.34 -7.50
N ASP A 308 11.17 2.35 -7.10
CA ASP A 308 10.21 2.25 -5.99
C ASP A 308 9.10 1.23 -6.27
N LEU A 309 8.57 1.23 -7.50
CA LEU A 309 7.56 0.26 -7.94
C LEU A 309 8.11 -1.17 -7.94
N GLU A 310 9.33 -1.39 -8.41
CA GLU A 310 9.96 -2.71 -8.41
C GLU A 310 10.18 -3.22 -6.98
N GLN A 311 10.64 -2.35 -6.07
CA GLN A 311 10.78 -2.70 -4.64
C GLN A 311 9.43 -3.06 -4.00
N LYS A 312 8.38 -2.28 -4.26
CA LYS A 312 7.03 -2.56 -3.77
C LYS A 312 6.46 -3.85 -4.34
N LYS A 313 6.70 -4.12 -5.63
CA LYS A 313 6.29 -5.37 -6.29
C LYS A 313 6.95 -6.57 -5.61
N GLN A 314 8.26 -6.55 -5.40
CA GLN A 314 8.98 -7.62 -4.70
C GLN A 314 8.44 -7.85 -3.28
N ALA A 315 8.13 -6.78 -2.54
CA ALA A 315 7.52 -6.89 -1.21
C ALA A 315 6.10 -7.50 -1.26
N LEU A 316 5.31 -7.20 -2.28
CA LEU A 316 3.98 -7.79 -2.47
C LEU A 316 4.06 -9.26 -2.86
N GLU A 317 4.99 -9.65 -3.72
CA GLU A 317 5.22 -11.05 -4.11
C GLU A 317 5.60 -11.91 -2.90
N LEU A 318 6.49 -11.41 -2.02
CA LEU A 318 6.82 -12.07 -0.76
C LEU A 318 5.58 -12.26 0.13
N ARG A 319 4.74 -11.23 0.29
CA ARG A 319 3.50 -11.32 1.07
C ARG A 319 2.48 -12.30 0.45
N ALA A 320 2.39 -12.35 -0.87
CA ALA A 320 1.52 -13.30 -1.56
C ALA A 320 1.95 -14.75 -1.28
N LEU A 321 3.26 -15.02 -1.27
CA LEU A 321 3.81 -16.32 -0.91
C LEU A 321 3.51 -16.69 0.55
N GLU A 322 3.68 -15.75 1.49
CA GLU A 322 3.31 -15.95 2.90
C GLU A 322 1.83 -16.33 3.07
N LEU A 323 0.93 -15.62 2.39
CA LEU A 323 -0.52 -15.89 2.42
C LEU A 323 -0.88 -17.23 1.77
N ALA A 324 -0.23 -17.58 0.65
CA ALA A 324 -0.44 -18.87 -0.01
C ALA A 324 -0.05 -20.04 0.92
N ASN A 325 1.09 -19.92 1.61
CA ASN A 325 1.54 -20.93 2.58
C ASN A 325 0.62 -21.01 3.80
N LEU A 326 0.12 -19.88 4.32
CA LEU A 326 -0.87 -19.88 5.41
C LEU A 326 -2.18 -20.58 5.00
N ASN A 327 -2.66 -20.33 3.78
CA ASN A 327 -3.85 -20.99 3.24
C ASN A 327 -3.65 -22.50 3.07
N GLN A 328 -2.49 -22.91 2.53
CA GLN A 328 -2.12 -24.32 2.39
C GLN A 328 -2.08 -25.01 3.77
N MET A 329 -1.41 -24.40 4.76
CA MET A 329 -1.38 -24.90 6.13
C MET A 329 -2.78 -25.07 6.72
N SER A 330 -3.64 -24.05 6.57
CA SER A 330 -5.02 -24.08 7.07
C SER A 330 -5.80 -25.25 6.46
N SER A 331 -5.68 -25.46 5.14
CA SER A 331 -6.31 -26.58 4.43
C SER A 331 -5.83 -27.95 4.93
N GLU A 332 -4.52 -28.15 5.05
CA GLU A 332 -3.95 -29.40 5.58
C GLU A 332 -4.39 -29.66 7.02
N LEU A 333 -4.35 -28.63 7.86
CA LEU A 333 -4.79 -28.73 9.24
C LEU A 333 -6.27 -29.08 9.36
N GLN A 334 -7.12 -28.76 8.38
CA GLN A 334 -8.54 -29.15 8.37
C GLN A 334 -8.75 -30.65 8.18
N ALA A 335 -7.85 -31.34 7.47
CA ALA A 335 -7.96 -32.77 7.20
C ALA A 335 -7.57 -33.65 8.40
N PHE A 336 -6.70 -33.17 9.28
CA PHE A 336 -6.16 -33.97 10.38
C PHE A 336 -7.11 -34.08 11.59
N ILE A 337 -7.14 -35.29 12.17
CA ILE A 337 -7.91 -35.63 13.38
C ILE A 337 -6.98 -35.93 14.56
N LYS A 338 -5.75 -36.40 14.30
CA LYS A 338 -4.81 -36.76 15.37
C LYS A 338 -3.91 -35.58 15.75
N LEU A 339 -3.74 -35.39 17.05
CA LEU A 339 -2.93 -34.31 17.60
C LEU A 339 -1.46 -34.32 17.13
N PRO A 340 -0.75 -35.47 17.04
CA PRO A 340 0.64 -35.49 16.54
C PRO A 340 0.78 -34.99 15.09
N GLU A 341 -0.17 -35.32 14.22
CA GLU A 341 -0.17 -34.89 12.80
C GLU A 341 -0.36 -33.37 12.71
N ILE A 342 -1.30 -32.82 13.48
CA ILE A 342 -1.56 -31.37 13.57
C ILE A 342 -0.32 -30.61 14.03
N VAL A 343 0.31 -31.07 15.10
CA VAL A 343 1.46 -30.39 15.71
C VAL A 343 2.70 -30.48 14.80
N GLN A 344 2.91 -31.61 14.10
CA GLN A 344 3.97 -31.73 13.09
C GLN A 344 3.76 -30.76 11.93
N THR A 345 2.56 -30.73 11.36
CA THR A 345 2.21 -29.81 10.25
C THR A 345 2.38 -28.35 10.68
N LEU A 346 1.96 -28.00 11.90
CA LEU A 346 2.14 -26.66 12.44
C LEU A 346 3.62 -26.26 12.52
N CYS A 347 4.50 -27.13 13.02
CA CYS A 347 5.93 -26.84 13.08
C CYS A 347 6.56 -26.72 11.68
N LYS A 348 6.16 -27.58 10.72
CA LYS A 348 6.66 -27.52 9.34
C LYS A 348 6.33 -26.19 8.66
N HIS A 349 5.06 -25.79 8.71
CA HIS A 349 4.61 -24.55 8.09
C HIS A 349 5.13 -23.31 8.83
N THR A 350 5.31 -23.38 10.15
CA THR A 350 6.01 -22.31 10.89
C THR A 350 7.44 -22.14 10.35
N LEU A 351 8.13 -23.24 10.06
CA LEU A 351 9.47 -23.21 9.50
C LEU A 351 9.48 -22.64 8.07
N ALA A 352 8.54 -23.06 7.22
CA ALA A 352 8.43 -22.62 5.83
C ALA A 352 8.01 -21.15 5.67
N ILE A 353 7.05 -20.69 6.49
CA ILE A 353 6.49 -19.33 6.41
C ILE A 353 7.43 -18.31 7.02
N MET A 354 8.01 -18.63 8.19
CA MET A 354 8.75 -17.66 8.99
C MET A 354 10.27 -17.78 8.87
N ASN A 355 10.76 -18.85 8.23
CA ASN A 355 12.16 -19.24 8.08
C ASN A 355 13.05 -19.08 9.36
N PRO A 356 12.62 -19.62 10.52
CA PRO A 356 13.47 -19.74 11.70
C PRO A 356 14.52 -20.84 11.55
N GLU A 357 15.57 -20.80 12.36
CA GLU A 357 16.55 -21.90 12.44
C GLU A 357 15.87 -23.18 12.97
N LYS A 358 14.93 -22.99 13.91
CA LYS A 358 14.17 -24.08 14.53
C LYS A 358 12.77 -23.62 14.92
N ALA A 359 11.78 -24.48 14.69
CA ALA A 359 10.42 -24.31 15.19
C ALA A 359 10.10 -25.41 16.21
N ARG A 360 9.45 -25.06 17.32
CA ARG A 360 9.04 -26.03 18.36
C ARG A 360 7.60 -25.77 18.77
N CYS A 361 6.80 -26.82 18.87
CA CYS A 361 5.47 -26.75 19.45
C CYS A 361 5.37 -27.71 20.64
N ILE A 362 4.84 -27.20 21.75
CA ILE A 362 4.65 -27.93 23.00
C ILE A 362 3.17 -27.88 23.34
N VAL A 363 2.50 -29.03 23.43
CA VAL A 363 1.07 -29.13 23.76
C VAL A 363 0.87 -30.05 24.96
N ARG A 364 0.02 -29.64 25.89
CA ARG A 364 -0.30 -30.41 27.10
C ARG A 364 -1.28 -31.54 26.79
N LEU A 365 -0.89 -32.79 27.09
CA LEU A 365 -1.77 -33.96 26.93
C LEU A 365 -2.58 -34.22 28.20
N ASN A 366 -1.94 -34.15 29.37
CA ASN A 366 -2.55 -34.24 30.69
C ASN A 366 -1.66 -33.53 31.73
N GLN A 367 -1.94 -33.67 33.03
CA GLN A 367 -1.16 -33.03 34.09
C GLN A 367 0.31 -33.49 34.18
N GLN A 368 0.67 -34.64 33.59
CA GLN A 368 1.99 -35.26 33.75
C GLN A 368 2.77 -35.47 32.44
N ARG A 369 2.14 -35.29 31.28
CA ARG A 369 2.72 -35.54 29.94
C ARG A 369 2.47 -34.38 28.98
N LEU A 370 3.51 -34.05 28.23
CA LEU A 370 3.52 -33.04 27.18
C LEU A 370 3.90 -33.70 25.84
N LEU A 371 3.27 -33.25 24.76
CA LEU A 371 3.68 -33.56 23.40
C LEU A 371 4.62 -32.45 22.93
N VAL A 372 5.86 -32.81 22.60
CA VAL A 372 6.85 -31.87 22.07
C VAL A 372 7.16 -32.26 20.64
N THR A 373 7.08 -31.30 19.72
CA THR A 373 7.46 -31.48 18.32
C THR A 373 8.41 -30.38 17.89
N GLU A 374 9.51 -30.77 17.27
CA GLU A 374 10.53 -29.86 16.76
C GLU A 374 10.71 -30.05 15.26
N ALA A 375 10.87 -28.94 14.54
CA ALA A 375 11.19 -28.91 13.12
C ALA A 375 12.45 -28.09 12.87
N HIS A 376 13.27 -28.54 11.92
CA HIS A 376 14.49 -27.87 11.44
C HIS A 376 14.78 -28.26 9.98
N TRP A 377 15.63 -27.48 9.33
CA TRP A 377 16.15 -27.81 8.00
C TRP A 377 17.31 -28.82 8.11
N GLU A 378 17.23 -29.91 7.36
CA GLU A 378 18.32 -30.87 7.21
C GLU A 378 18.42 -31.25 5.72
N ASN A 379 19.58 -31.05 5.10
CA ASN A 379 19.84 -31.35 3.68
C ASN A 379 18.81 -30.79 2.68
N GLY A 380 18.24 -29.60 2.95
CA GLY A 380 17.26 -28.95 2.07
C GLY A 380 15.82 -29.46 2.21
N ALA A 381 15.54 -30.36 3.17
CA ALA A 381 14.20 -30.79 3.52
C ALA A 381 13.86 -30.39 4.98
N ILE A 382 12.57 -30.26 5.27
CA ILE A 382 12.10 -30.01 6.64
C ILE A 382 11.93 -31.34 7.36
N GLU A 383 12.78 -31.58 8.35
CA GLU A 383 12.67 -32.73 9.25
C GLU A 383 11.86 -32.37 10.48
N CYS A 384 11.08 -33.35 10.99
CA CYS A 384 10.25 -33.20 12.17
C CYS A 384 10.41 -34.37 13.12
N LYS A 385 10.68 -34.08 14.39
CA LYS A 385 10.79 -35.07 15.48
C LYS A 385 9.71 -34.77 16.50
N SER A 386 8.89 -35.77 16.84
CA SER A 386 7.77 -35.63 17.78
C SER A 386 7.84 -36.72 18.84
N GLY A 387 7.60 -36.36 20.10
CA GLY A 387 7.66 -37.30 21.22
C GLY A 387 6.84 -36.83 22.43
N ALA A 388 6.36 -37.79 23.22
CA ALA A 388 5.71 -37.53 24.49
C ALA A 388 6.77 -37.52 25.61
N VAL A 389 6.87 -36.41 26.34
CA VAL A 389 7.86 -36.20 27.40
C VAL A 389 7.14 -35.95 28.73
N GLY A 390 7.77 -36.34 29.85
CA GLY A 390 7.28 -36.00 31.19
C GLY A 390 7.26 -34.48 31.42
N ALA A 391 6.24 -34.00 32.13
CA ALA A 391 6.09 -32.58 32.42
C ALA A 391 7.15 -32.09 33.42
N THR A 392 8.23 -31.49 32.93
CA THR A 392 9.21 -30.77 33.76
C THR A 392 8.70 -29.38 34.10
N LYS A 393 9.18 -28.79 35.20
CA LYS A 393 8.81 -27.42 35.60
C LYS A 393 9.08 -26.42 34.47
N GLU A 394 10.23 -26.54 33.80
CA GLU A 394 10.60 -25.67 32.68
C GLU A 394 9.63 -25.76 31.50
N LEU A 395 9.24 -26.96 31.08
CA LEU A 395 8.31 -27.11 29.96
C LEU A 395 6.90 -26.64 30.33
N LEU A 396 6.48 -26.82 31.59
CA LEU A 396 5.20 -26.30 32.08
C LEU A 396 5.18 -24.77 32.15
N ASP A 397 6.27 -24.15 32.60
CA ASP A 397 6.44 -22.70 32.65
C ASP A 397 6.39 -22.11 31.22
N ARG A 398 7.04 -22.74 30.25
CA ARG A 398 6.95 -22.36 28.83
C ARG A 398 5.54 -22.45 28.25
N THR A 399 4.79 -23.52 28.56
CA THR A 399 3.37 -23.60 28.14
C THR A 399 2.50 -22.52 28.77
N SER A 400 2.95 -21.92 29.88
CA SER A 400 2.25 -20.86 30.60
C SER A 400 2.72 -19.45 30.19
N GLY A 401 3.65 -19.35 29.23
CA GLY A 401 4.18 -18.08 28.73
C GLY A 401 5.35 -17.50 29.54
N VAL A 402 5.96 -18.28 30.43
CA VAL A 402 7.12 -17.85 31.23
C VAL A 402 8.40 -18.34 30.56
N TYR A 403 9.25 -17.40 30.16
CA TYR A 403 10.48 -17.67 29.42
C TYR A 403 11.72 -17.11 30.14
N PRO A 404 12.90 -17.73 29.96
CA PRO A 404 14.15 -17.17 30.47
C PRO A 404 14.40 -15.77 29.88
N PRO A 405 14.90 -14.80 30.68
CA PRO A 405 15.26 -13.49 30.16
C PRO A 405 16.36 -13.60 29.10
N GLN A 406 16.24 -12.83 28.00
CA GLN A 406 17.20 -12.69 26.89
C GLN A 406 17.30 -13.83 25.86
N SER A 407 16.27 -14.67 25.69
CA SER A 407 16.25 -15.65 24.59
C SER A 407 15.86 -15.02 23.24
N PRO A 408 16.55 -15.31 22.12
CA PRO A 408 16.17 -14.86 20.76
C PRO A 408 14.97 -15.63 20.20
N LEU A 409 14.00 -15.93 21.06
CA LEU A 409 12.88 -16.83 20.82
C LEU A 409 11.58 -16.03 20.72
N LEU A 410 10.93 -16.10 19.56
CA LEU A 410 9.53 -15.67 19.43
C LEU A 410 8.63 -16.80 19.89
N HIS A 411 7.55 -16.46 20.60
CA HIS A 411 6.58 -17.44 21.06
C HIS A 411 5.15 -16.92 20.90
N ALA A 412 4.22 -17.85 20.71
CA ALA A 412 2.79 -17.60 20.72
C ALA A 412 2.07 -18.71 21.49
N ALA A 413 1.21 -18.33 22.42
CA ALA A 413 0.44 -19.27 23.22
C ALA A 413 -0.70 -19.90 22.40
N LEU A 414 -0.85 -21.22 22.47
CA LEU A 414 -2.00 -21.95 21.95
C LEU A 414 -3.08 -21.96 23.04
N ARG A 415 -4.24 -21.33 22.79
CA ARG A 415 -5.26 -21.09 23.83
C ARG A 415 -6.64 -21.62 23.45
N VAL A 416 -7.17 -22.55 24.22
CA VAL A 416 -8.56 -23.02 24.05
C VAL A 416 -9.40 -22.47 25.20
N ASP A 417 -10.51 -21.80 24.88
CA ASP A 417 -11.42 -21.18 25.85
C ASP A 417 -10.71 -20.28 26.88
N GLY A 418 -9.71 -19.51 26.41
CA GLY A 418 -8.92 -18.61 27.24
C GLY A 418 -7.80 -19.26 28.07
N SER A 419 -7.73 -20.59 28.11
CA SER A 419 -6.70 -21.34 28.84
C SER A 419 -5.54 -21.76 27.93
N PRO A 420 -4.27 -21.54 28.32
CA PRO A 420 -3.13 -21.98 27.53
C PRO A 420 -3.02 -23.51 27.57
N ILE A 421 -3.16 -24.12 26.40
CA ILE A 421 -3.00 -25.57 26.19
C ILE A 421 -1.60 -25.94 25.69
N GLY A 422 -0.84 -24.94 25.23
CA GLY A 422 0.48 -25.15 24.67
C GLY A 422 1.15 -23.84 24.23
N THR A 423 2.33 -23.96 23.64
CA THR A 423 3.06 -22.84 23.07
C THR A 423 3.73 -23.25 21.76
N LEU A 424 3.77 -22.32 20.81
CA LEU A 424 4.50 -22.41 19.56
C LEU A 424 5.69 -21.45 19.64
N GLU A 425 6.89 -21.96 19.42
CA GLU A 425 8.16 -21.26 19.53
C GLU A 425 8.86 -21.24 18.16
N ALA A 426 9.41 -20.08 17.79
CA ALA A 426 10.28 -19.90 16.63
C ALA A 426 11.61 -19.29 17.09
N ILE A 427 12.71 -19.97 16.79
CA ILE A 427 14.06 -19.63 17.25
C ILE A 427 14.85 -19.03 16.08
N TYR A 428 15.39 -17.83 16.29
CA TYR A 428 16.16 -17.09 15.29
C TYR A 428 17.58 -16.79 15.75
N GLY A 429 18.50 -16.65 14.79
CA GLY A 429 19.85 -16.14 15.02
C GLY A 429 19.90 -14.64 15.36
N ALA A 430 21.05 -14.16 15.81
CA ALA A 430 21.26 -12.83 16.43
C ALA A 430 21.07 -11.60 15.53
N LYS A 431 20.61 -11.73 14.28
CA LYS A 431 20.37 -10.61 13.36
C LYS A 431 18.95 -10.69 12.82
N GLN A 432 18.09 -9.73 13.16
CA GLN A 432 16.82 -9.62 12.44
C GLN A 432 16.20 -8.24 12.47
N ASP A 433 15.88 -7.76 11.27
CA ASP A 433 14.98 -6.64 11.01
C ASP A 433 13.53 -7.12 11.10
N ASP A 434 12.72 -6.32 11.77
CA ASP A 434 11.26 -6.44 11.98
C ASP A 434 10.74 -7.62 12.84
N LEU A 435 11.03 -7.55 14.15
CA LEU A 435 10.48 -8.46 15.17
C LEU A 435 8.95 -8.33 15.37
N ASN A 436 8.33 -7.22 14.93
CA ASN A 436 6.91 -6.97 15.16
C ASN A 436 6.04 -7.72 14.16
N GLN A 437 6.36 -7.63 12.86
CA GLN A 437 5.62 -8.34 11.81
C GLN A 437 5.70 -9.86 12.02
N ARG A 438 6.88 -10.39 12.36
CA ARG A 438 7.09 -11.82 12.65
C ARG A 438 6.26 -12.31 13.84
N ARG A 439 6.07 -11.47 14.86
CA ARG A 439 5.26 -11.80 16.04
C ARG A 439 3.77 -11.91 15.70
N ILE A 440 3.26 -11.02 14.84
CA ILE A 440 1.88 -11.07 14.35
C ILE A 440 1.67 -12.35 13.53
N LEU A 441 2.62 -12.69 12.66
CA LEU A 441 2.57 -13.89 11.84
C LEU A 441 2.58 -15.17 12.69
N LEU A 442 3.49 -15.27 13.68
CA LEU A 442 3.53 -16.42 14.60
C LEU A 442 2.23 -16.57 15.39
N ARG A 443 1.65 -15.45 15.83
CA ARG A 443 0.36 -15.46 16.52
C ARG A 443 -0.76 -15.96 15.62
N THR A 444 -0.78 -15.53 14.36
CA THR A 444 -1.77 -15.99 13.37
C THR A 444 -1.65 -17.50 13.14
N ILE A 445 -0.42 -18.00 12.97
CA ILE A 445 -0.14 -19.44 12.84
C ILE A 445 -0.63 -20.21 14.08
N ALA A 446 -0.33 -19.70 15.28
CA ALA A 446 -0.77 -20.31 16.55
C ALA A 446 -2.30 -20.30 16.70
N GLU A 447 -2.99 -19.26 16.25
CA GLU A 447 -4.47 -19.18 16.26
C GLU A 447 -5.08 -20.24 15.32
N ILE A 448 -4.57 -20.39 14.09
CA ILE A 448 -5.01 -21.44 13.16
C ILE A 448 -4.75 -22.83 13.76
N GLY A 449 -3.56 -23.06 14.32
CA GLY A 449 -3.20 -24.31 14.99
C GLY A 449 -4.11 -24.62 16.18
N THR A 450 -4.45 -23.62 16.98
CA THR A 450 -5.34 -23.75 18.13
C THR A 450 -6.73 -24.24 17.71
N GLN A 451 -7.30 -23.67 16.65
CA GLN A 451 -8.60 -24.09 16.13
C GLN A 451 -8.58 -25.55 15.67
N ALA A 452 -7.51 -25.96 14.97
CA ALA A 452 -7.34 -27.36 14.54
C ALA A 452 -7.25 -28.32 15.74
N ILE A 453 -6.48 -27.95 16.78
CA ILE A 453 -6.33 -28.74 18.01
C ILE A 453 -7.68 -28.86 18.73
N GLN A 454 -8.42 -27.76 18.90
CA GLN A 454 -9.73 -27.75 19.54
C GLN A 454 -10.71 -28.68 18.83
N ARG A 455 -10.75 -28.61 17.48
CA ARG A 455 -11.59 -29.49 16.67
C ARG A 455 -11.22 -30.97 16.86
N ALA A 456 -9.93 -31.30 16.81
CA ALA A 456 -9.46 -32.67 17.02
C ALA A 456 -9.82 -33.21 18.42
N MET A 457 -9.70 -32.38 19.46
CA MET A 457 -10.10 -32.73 20.82
C MET A 457 -11.61 -33.01 20.92
N LEU A 458 -12.45 -32.17 20.32
CA LEU A 458 -13.90 -32.35 20.29
C LEU A 458 -14.32 -33.64 19.56
N ILE A 459 -13.73 -33.91 18.39
CA ILE A 459 -13.99 -35.14 17.64
C ILE A 459 -13.60 -36.37 18.47
N THR A 460 -12.42 -36.34 19.09
CA THR A 460 -11.93 -37.44 19.93
C THR A 460 -12.86 -37.69 21.13
N LYS A 461 -13.33 -36.62 21.78
CA LYS A 461 -14.29 -36.70 22.89
C LYS A 461 -15.62 -37.30 22.45
N ASN A 462 -16.12 -36.90 21.29
CA ASN A 462 -17.37 -37.41 20.74
C ASN A 462 -17.26 -38.90 20.36
N ILE A 463 -16.17 -39.32 19.71
CA ILE A 463 -15.91 -40.74 19.40
C ILE A 463 -15.88 -41.58 20.68
N LYS A 464 -15.21 -41.12 21.75
CA LYS A 464 -15.19 -41.81 23.04
C LYS A 464 -16.60 -41.93 23.65
N ALA A 465 -17.37 -40.85 23.64
CA ALA A 465 -18.74 -40.85 24.14
C ALA A 465 -19.66 -41.79 23.35
N GLN A 466 -19.55 -41.81 22.02
CA GLN A 466 -20.30 -42.73 21.16
C GLN A 466 -19.93 -44.19 21.42
N ARG A 467 -18.64 -44.50 21.56
CA ARG A 467 -18.18 -45.86 21.92
C ARG A 467 -18.75 -46.30 23.26
N LEU A 468 -18.69 -45.42 24.26
CA LEU A 468 -19.24 -45.70 25.59
C LEU A 468 -20.75 -45.94 25.54
N ALA A 469 -21.48 -45.11 24.79
CA ALA A 469 -22.92 -45.28 24.59
C ALA A 469 -23.27 -46.60 23.87
N ALA A 470 -22.46 -47.00 22.88
CA ALA A 470 -22.62 -48.29 22.19
C ALA A 470 -22.39 -49.46 23.15
N VAL A 471 -21.33 -49.43 23.95
CA VAL A 471 -21.04 -50.45 24.97
C VAL A 471 -22.17 -50.53 25.99
N SER A 472 -22.64 -49.39 26.50
CA SER A 472 -23.76 -49.32 27.44
C SER A 472 -25.05 -49.91 26.85
N LYS A 473 -25.38 -49.58 25.60
CA LYS A 473 -26.55 -50.15 24.90
C LYS A 473 -26.45 -51.67 24.75
N THR A 474 -25.27 -52.19 24.40
CA THR A 474 -25.04 -53.64 24.30
C THR A 474 -25.13 -54.32 25.65
N ALA A 475 -24.59 -53.71 26.72
CA ALA A 475 -24.72 -54.22 28.08
C ALA A 475 -26.18 -54.28 28.55
N ILE A 476 -27.00 -53.27 28.19
CA ILE A 476 -28.44 -53.26 28.49
C ILE A 476 -29.17 -54.40 27.77
N ALA A 477 -28.91 -54.60 26.48
CA ALA A 477 -29.53 -55.68 25.71
C ALA A 477 -29.13 -57.06 26.26
N ALA A 478 -27.84 -57.28 26.51
CA ALA A 478 -27.33 -58.52 27.10
C ALA A 478 -27.96 -58.79 28.47
N ASN A 479 -28.13 -57.76 29.32
CA ASN A 479 -28.78 -57.93 30.61
C ASN A 479 -30.24 -58.40 30.48
N HIS A 480 -31.00 -57.78 29.57
CA HIS A 480 -32.37 -58.19 29.32
C HIS A 480 -32.47 -59.65 28.83
N GLU A 481 -31.61 -60.04 27.89
CA GLU A 481 -31.58 -61.40 27.35
C GLU A 481 -31.12 -62.46 28.35
N ILE A 482 -30.20 -62.12 29.26
CA ILE A 482 -29.70 -63.05 30.28
C ILE A 482 -30.70 -63.16 31.45
N ASN A 483 -31.27 -62.05 31.91
CA ASN A 483 -32.18 -62.07 33.07
C ASN A 483 -33.52 -62.75 32.78
N SER A 484 -34.03 -62.69 31.55
CA SER A 484 -35.30 -63.33 31.17
C SER A 484 -35.33 -64.86 31.41
N PRO A 485 -34.40 -65.67 30.87
CA PRO A 485 -34.32 -67.09 31.17
C PRO A 485 -33.94 -67.37 32.63
N LEU A 486 -33.07 -66.56 33.23
CA LEU A 486 -32.69 -66.70 34.65
C LEU A 486 -33.87 -66.55 35.59
N THR A 487 -34.71 -65.55 35.38
CA THR A 487 -35.94 -65.33 36.14
C THR A 487 -36.89 -66.52 35.98
N THR A 488 -37.01 -67.05 34.76
CA THR A 488 -37.83 -68.25 34.48
C THR A 488 -37.30 -69.49 35.21
N ILE A 489 -35.98 -69.68 35.22
CA ILE A 489 -35.32 -70.79 35.94
C ILE A 489 -35.56 -70.65 37.44
N LEU A 490 -35.35 -69.47 38.02
CA LEU A 490 -35.57 -69.19 39.44
C LEU A 490 -37.02 -69.48 39.85
N LEU A 491 -38.00 -69.01 39.08
CA LEU A 491 -39.42 -69.24 39.35
C LEU A 491 -39.79 -70.74 39.35
N LYS A 492 -39.23 -71.51 38.40
CA LYS A 492 -39.43 -72.97 38.34
C LYS A 492 -38.75 -73.68 39.51
N LEU A 493 -37.57 -73.24 39.92
CA LEU A 493 -36.87 -73.76 41.10
C LEU A 493 -37.67 -73.50 42.38
N ASP A 494 -38.27 -72.32 42.54
CA ASP A 494 -39.11 -71.99 43.68
C ASP A 494 -40.37 -72.88 43.75
N MET A 495 -41.02 -73.15 42.61
CA MET A 495 -42.15 -74.09 42.56
C MET A 495 -41.74 -75.52 42.99
N LEU A 496 -40.56 -75.99 42.57
CA LEU A 496 -40.07 -77.33 42.90
C LEU A 496 -39.64 -77.45 44.37
N ILE A 497 -38.97 -76.43 44.93
CA ILE A 497 -38.58 -76.42 46.35
C ILE A 497 -39.82 -76.42 47.27
N GLY A 498 -40.93 -75.83 46.83
CA GLY A 498 -42.21 -75.87 47.56
C GLY A 498 -42.91 -77.24 47.57
N SER A 499 -42.49 -78.20 46.73
CA SER A 499 -43.21 -79.47 46.51
C SER A 499 -42.78 -80.65 47.41
N GLY A 500 -41.89 -80.44 48.38
CA GLY A 500 -41.79 -81.29 49.58
C GLY A 500 -40.83 -82.48 49.58
N ASP A 501 -39.91 -82.62 48.61
CA ASP A 501 -38.89 -83.68 48.63
C ASP A 501 -37.54 -83.19 49.23
N ASN A 502 -37.22 -83.61 50.45
CA ASN A 502 -36.15 -83.04 51.28
C ASN A 502 -34.72 -83.32 50.76
N ALA A 503 -34.51 -84.35 49.93
CA ALA A 503 -33.18 -84.68 49.40
C ALA A 503 -32.80 -83.86 48.16
N ALA A 504 -33.77 -83.54 47.28
CA ALA A 504 -33.55 -82.69 46.10
C ALA A 504 -33.57 -81.18 46.44
N ALA A 505 -34.23 -80.81 47.54
CA ALA A 505 -34.37 -79.42 47.96
C ALA A 505 -33.04 -78.71 48.26
N ALA A 506 -32.00 -79.44 48.71
CA ALA A 506 -30.69 -78.85 48.99
C ALA A 506 -29.95 -78.42 47.71
N SER A 507 -29.82 -79.32 46.72
CA SER A 507 -29.17 -79.02 45.44
C SER A 507 -29.95 -77.99 44.62
N LEU A 508 -31.28 -78.00 44.68
CA LEU A 508 -32.10 -76.97 44.02
C LEU A 508 -31.93 -75.58 44.65
N LYS A 509 -31.69 -75.50 45.97
CA LYS A 509 -31.36 -74.23 46.65
C LYS A 509 -30.00 -73.68 46.23
N GLU A 510 -29.00 -74.53 46.02
CA GLU A 510 -27.68 -74.12 45.52
C GLU A 510 -27.78 -73.56 44.09
N ILE A 511 -28.50 -74.24 43.19
CA ILE A 511 -28.72 -73.74 41.82
C ILE A 511 -29.47 -72.40 41.85
N ARG A 512 -30.45 -72.25 42.75
CA ARG A 512 -31.16 -70.97 42.95
C ARG A 512 -30.22 -69.86 43.41
N GLN A 513 -29.33 -70.15 44.35
CA GLN A 513 -28.34 -69.17 44.84
C GLN A 513 -27.36 -68.74 43.74
N GLU A 514 -26.88 -69.68 42.92
CA GLU A 514 -25.95 -69.34 41.84
C GLU A 514 -26.66 -68.56 40.71
N ALA A 515 -27.92 -68.89 40.42
CA ALA A 515 -28.76 -68.10 39.51
C ALA A 515 -28.99 -66.67 40.01
N LEU A 516 -29.31 -66.48 41.30
CA LEU A 516 -29.41 -65.15 41.91
C LEU A 516 -28.07 -64.37 41.84
N ARG A 517 -26.94 -65.07 41.99
CA ARG A 517 -25.61 -64.48 41.85
C ARG A 517 -25.32 -64.01 40.44
N ILE A 518 -25.70 -64.77 39.42
CA ILE A 518 -25.58 -64.35 38.01
C ILE A 518 -26.48 -63.14 37.76
N GLN A 519 -27.72 -63.14 38.23
CA GLN A 519 -28.62 -61.99 38.10
C GLN A 519 -28.03 -60.69 38.69
N GLU A 520 -27.39 -60.78 39.87
CA GLU A 520 -26.71 -59.65 40.51
C GLU A 520 -25.47 -59.18 39.71
N LEU A 521 -24.67 -60.10 39.14
CA LEU A 521 -23.54 -59.75 38.27
C LEU A 521 -23.99 -59.03 36.99
N VAL A 522 -25.09 -59.49 36.39
CA VAL A 522 -25.62 -58.90 35.16
C VAL A 522 -26.27 -57.54 35.47
N LYS A 523 -26.88 -57.36 36.64
CA LYS A 523 -27.33 -56.04 37.12
C LYS A 523 -26.16 -55.06 37.29
N ARG A 524 -25.02 -55.51 37.83
CA ARG A 524 -23.81 -54.68 37.93
C ARG A 524 -23.24 -54.30 36.56
N MET A 525 -23.40 -55.13 35.52
CA MET A 525 -23.01 -54.76 34.15
C MET A 525 -23.78 -53.53 33.62
N LEU A 526 -24.98 -53.23 34.13
CA LEU A 526 -25.72 -52.01 33.77
C LEU A 526 -25.19 -50.74 34.43
N GLU A 527 -24.55 -50.86 35.59
CA GLU A 527 -24.07 -49.71 36.37
C GLU A 527 -22.74 -49.15 35.82
N ILE A 528 -22.17 -49.80 34.82
CA ILE A 528 -20.89 -49.45 34.21
C ILE A 528 -21.06 -48.20 33.34
N SER A 529 -20.61 -47.09 33.91
CA SER A 529 -20.59 -45.77 33.26
C SER A 529 -19.21 -45.44 32.67
N ASP A 530 -18.14 -46.05 33.18
CA ASP A 530 -16.76 -45.85 32.73
C ASP A 530 -16.09 -47.20 32.43
N VAL A 531 -15.56 -47.34 31.23
CA VAL A 531 -14.87 -48.55 30.76
C VAL A 531 -13.40 -48.46 31.15
N VAL A 532 -12.98 -49.28 32.12
CA VAL A 532 -11.57 -49.49 32.47
C VAL A 532 -11.10 -50.79 31.81
N GLU A 533 -10.29 -50.66 30.77
CA GLU A 533 -9.62 -51.79 30.12
C GLU A 533 -8.32 -52.12 30.85
N THR A 534 -8.09 -53.40 31.13
CA THR A 534 -6.81 -53.90 31.64
C THR A 534 -6.24 -54.94 30.69
N ASP A 535 -4.91 -54.98 30.55
CA ASP A 535 -4.23 -55.98 29.74
C ASP A 535 -4.44 -57.37 30.38
N TYR A 536 -5.04 -58.26 29.61
CA TYR A 536 -5.20 -59.67 29.94
C TYR A 536 -4.22 -60.50 29.07
N ALA A 537 -4.02 -61.76 29.44
CA ALA A 537 -3.00 -62.62 28.82
C ALA A 537 -3.04 -62.58 27.27
N ASN A 538 -1.85 -62.61 26.65
CA ASN A 538 -1.63 -62.47 25.20
C ASN A 538 -2.02 -61.11 24.59
N ASN A 539 -1.78 -59.99 25.29
CA ASN A 539 -2.03 -58.63 24.78
C ASN A 539 -3.51 -58.34 24.43
N GLU A 540 -4.45 -59.16 24.90
CA GLU A 540 -5.88 -58.90 24.73
C GLU A 540 -6.40 -58.03 25.88
N LYS A 541 -7.10 -56.95 25.55
CA LYS A 541 -7.69 -56.06 26.55
C LYS A 541 -9.08 -56.56 26.94
N MET A 542 -9.27 -56.89 28.22
CA MET A 542 -10.59 -57.22 28.76
C MET A 542 -11.09 -56.11 29.71
N LEU A 543 -12.40 -55.94 29.72
CA LEU A 543 -13.13 -55.00 30.59
C LEU A 543 -13.04 -55.48 32.05
N ASP A 544 -12.46 -54.65 32.93
CA ASP A 544 -12.36 -54.98 34.36
C ASP A 544 -13.63 -54.53 35.11
N LEU A 545 -14.56 -55.48 35.29
CA LEU A 545 -15.83 -55.30 36.00
C LEU A 545 -15.67 -54.96 37.50
N LYS A 546 -14.48 -55.17 38.10
CA LYS A 546 -14.23 -54.88 39.52
C LYS A 546 -13.67 -53.48 39.76
N ARG A 547 -13.05 -52.87 38.74
CA ARG A 547 -12.47 -51.52 38.81
C ARG A 547 -13.36 -50.43 38.21
N ALA A 548 -14.41 -50.80 37.48
CA ALA A 548 -15.43 -49.86 37.03
C ALA A 548 -16.22 -49.33 38.26
N VAL A 549 -16.04 -48.05 38.59
CA VAL A 549 -16.69 -47.41 39.75
C VAL A 549 -18.13 -47.01 39.36
N PRO A 550 -19.16 -47.31 40.18
CA PRO A 550 -20.50 -46.79 39.94
C PRO A 550 -20.53 -45.26 40.10
N ALA A 551 -21.31 -44.57 39.27
CA ALA A 551 -21.41 -43.12 39.31
C ALA A 551 -21.80 -42.62 40.71
N ALA A 552 -20.96 -41.78 41.32
CA ALA A 552 -21.23 -41.20 42.64
C ALA A 552 -22.37 -40.17 42.56
N ALA A 553 -23.36 -40.27 43.46
CA ALA A 553 -24.31 -39.20 43.72
C ALA A 553 -23.59 -38.00 44.38
N PRO A 554 -24.01 -36.75 44.15
CA PRO A 554 -23.37 -35.59 44.74
C PRO A 554 -23.73 -35.53 46.23
N THR A 555 -22.72 -35.58 47.10
CA THR A 555 -22.89 -35.34 48.54
C THR A 555 -22.01 -34.19 49.05
N PRO A 556 -22.50 -33.42 50.04
CA PRO A 556 -22.02 -32.08 50.37
C PRO A 556 -20.71 -32.10 51.19
N SER A 557 -19.97 -30.99 51.15
CA SER A 557 -18.84 -30.72 52.06
C SER A 557 -19.24 -30.86 53.53
N PRO A 558 -18.35 -31.33 54.43
CA PRO A 558 -17.58 -30.37 55.23
C PRO A 558 -16.18 -30.82 55.76
N ALA A 559 -15.38 -29.78 56.07
CA ALA A 559 -14.38 -29.56 57.12
C ALA A 559 -13.74 -30.70 57.94
N GLY A 560 -12.41 -30.62 58.09
CA GLY A 560 -11.76 -30.51 59.41
C GLY A 560 -10.68 -31.54 59.84
N ARG A 561 -9.40 -31.09 59.87
CA ARG A 561 -8.26 -31.44 60.78
C ARG A 561 -7.71 -32.90 60.71
N GLN A 562 -6.43 -33.24 60.94
CA GLN A 562 -5.13 -32.60 61.25
C GLN A 562 -4.00 -33.68 61.12
N ALA A 563 -2.76 -33.24 60.81
CA ALA A 563 -1.38 -33.71 61.17
C ALA A 563 -1.11 -35.12 61.77
N ALA A 564 0.02 -35.86 61.62
CA ALA A 564 1.35 -35.78 60.98
C ALA A 564 2.08 -37.18 61.17
N PRO A 565 3.42 -37.37 61.24
CA PRO A 565 4.35 -37.67 60.10
C PRO A 565 5.35 -38.86 60.30
N ALA A 566 6.20 -39.10 59.26
CA ALA A 566 7.67 -39.37 59.30
C ALA A 566 8.29 -40.77 58.96
N GLN A 567 9.55 -40.67 58.46
CA GLN A 567 10.68 -41.62 58.28
C GLN A 567 10.89 -42.21 56.87
N THR A 568 11.96 -41.99 56.06
CA THR A 568 13.46 -41.91 56.12
C THR A 568 14.22 -43.24 56.06
N ASN A 569 15.03 -43.43 54.99
CA ASN A 569 16.42 -43.99 54.92
C ASN A 569 16.79 -44.25 53.44
N ALA A 570 17.79 -43.59 52.81
CA ALA A 570 19.27 -43.77 52.85
C ALA A 570 19.74 -45.16 52.33
N ALA A 571 20.33 -45.34 51.13
CA ALA A 571 21.65 -44.94 50.58
C ALA A 571 22.74 -46.02 50.77
N THR A 572 23.40 -46.45 49.67
CA THR A 572 24.78 -47.02 49.68
C THR A 572 25.42 -47.01 48.30
N ALA A 573 26.74 -46.75 48.28
CA ALA A 573 27.60 -46.50 47.12
C ALA A 573 28.68 -47.60 46.93
N ALA A 574 29.10 -47.80 45.65
CA ALA A 574 30.45 -48.02 45.09
C ALA A 574 31.39 -49.15 45.66
N ILE A 575 32.43 -49.73 45.03
CA ILE A 575 33.36 -49.43 43.90
C ILE A 575 33.91 -50.82 43.30
N PRO A 576 35.06 -51.00 42.58
CA PRO A 576 35.12 -51.53 41.19
C PRO A 576 36.08 -52.77 40.97
N ILE A 577 36.61 -52.89 39.73
CA ILE A 577 37.82 -53.56 39.20
C ILE A 577 37.62 -54.87 38.40
N THR A 578 37.77 -54.81 37.06
CA THR A 578 38.80 -55.45 36.19
C THR A 578 38.29 -55.65 34.75
N ALA A 579 39.12 -55.25 33.78
CA ALA A 579 39.05 -55.58 32.35
C ALA A 579 40.17 -56.61 32.04
N PRO A 580 40.24 -57.35 30.90
CA PRO A 580 40.03 -56.80 29.55
C PRO A 580 39.41 -57.72 28.46
N GLU A 581 39.26 -57.09 27.28
CA GLU A 581 39.15 -57.64 25.91
C GLU A 581 37.77 -58.03 25.31
N ALA A 582 37.18 -57.05 24.60
CA ALA A 582 37.19 -56.94 23.12
C ALA A 582 35.83 -56.85 22.39
N VAL A 583 35.76 -55.79 21.57
CA VAL A 583 34.95 -55.52 20.36
C VAL A 583 33.49 -55.04 20.52
N GLY A 584 33.26 -53.79 20.10
CA GLY A 584 32.06 -53.45 19.31
C GLY A 584 31.35 -52.12 19.62
N LEU A 585 31.81 -51.06 18.94
CA LEU A 585 31.03 -49.95 18.36
C LEU A 585 30.09 -49.13 19.28
N GLY A 586 30.44 -47.84 19.48
CA GLY A 586 29.48 -46.82 19.92
C GLY A 586 30.10 -45.52 20.41
N GLU A 587 29.86 -44.46 19.64
CA GLU A 587 29.70 -43.05 20.06
C GLU A 587 30.90 -42.28 20.67
N ALA A 588 31.46 -41.40 19.84
CA ALA A 588 31.97 -40.09 20.26
C ALA A 588 31.57 -39.11 19.15
N GLY A 589 31.16 -37.87 19.38
CA GLY A 589 31.28 -37.05 20.58
C GLY A 589 31.38 -35.61 20.10
N PHE A 590 30.59 -34.76 20.73
CA PHE A 590 30.33 -33.36 20.42
C PHE A 590 31.55 -32.51 20.81
N GLU A 591 32.61 -32.45 19.98
CA GLU A 591 33.72 -31.48 20.06
C GLU A 591 34.80 -31.79 19.02
N ASP A 592 34.60 -31.42 17.77
CA ASP A 592 35.68 -31.13 16.83
C ASP A 592 35.09 -30.46 15.58
N TYR A 593 35.90 -29.72 14.84
CA TYR A 593 35.53 -28.93 13.64
C TYR A 593 35.05 -27.50 13.89
N ALA A 594 35.82 -26.74 14.68
CA ALA A 594 36.02 -25.34 14.36
C ALA A 594 37.23 -25.19 13.41
N ARG A 595 37.01 -24.48 12.29
CA ARG A 595 37.97 -23.89 11.32
C ARG A 595 38.47 -24.77 10.17
N LYS A 596 38.05 -24.40 8.95
CA LYS A 596 38.91 -24.20 7.77
C LYS A 596 38.21 -23.25 6.78
N GLN A 597 38.87 -22.17 6.40
CA GLN A 597 38.46 -21.29 5.28
C GLN A 597 38.85 -21.97 3.95
N PRO A 598 38.06 -21.80 2.88
CA PRO A 598 38.35 -22.39 1.57
C PRO A 598 39.49 -21.65 0.86
N THR A 599 40.31 -22.42 0.14
CA THR A 599 41.53 -21.97 -0.57
C THR A 599 41.23 -21.36 -1.95
N GLU A 600 42.15 -20.55 -2.48
CA GLU A 600 42.02 -19.83 -3.78
C GLU A 600 41.70 -20.74 -4.99
N GLN A 601 41.97 -22.05 -4.92
CA GLN A 601 41.56 -23.00 -5.97
C GLN A 601 40.05 -23.23 -6.03
N ASP A 602 39.33 -23.11 -4.91
CA ASP A 602 37.87 -23.27 -4.86
C ASP A 602 37.16 -22.06 -5.49
N GLN A 603 37.77 -20.87 -5.42
CA GLN A 603 37.23 -19.65 -6.02
C GLN A 603 37.42 -19.59 -7.54
N ALA A 604 38.48 -20.23 -8.08
CA ALA A 604 38.71 -20.32 -9.52
C ALA A 604 37.72 -21.26 -10.22
N ALA A 605 37.30 -22.35 -9.55
CA ALA A 605 36.33 -23.30 -10.09
C ALA A 605 34.89 -22.74 -10.19
N LEU A 606 34.54 -21.78 -9.33
CA LEU A 606 33.24 -21.09 -9.37
C LEU A 606 33.15 -20.03 -10.48
N ARG A 607 34.25 -19.34 -10.81
CA ARG A 607 34.27 -18.34 -11.91
C ARG A 607 34.13 -19.01 -13.29
N ALA A 608 34.78 -20.15 -13.51
CA ALA A 608 34.68 -20.88 -14.79
C ALA A 608 33.29 -21.50 -15.06
N LYS A 609 32.45 -21.67 -14.03
CA LYS A 609 31.05 -22.14 -14.18
C LYS A 609 30.06 -21.01 -14.48
N GLY A 610 30.38 -19.76 -14.13
CA GLY A 610 29.54 -18.60 -14.43
C GLY A 610 29.54 -18.25 -15.92
N ASP A 611 30.71 -18.25 -16.55
CA ASP A 611 30.86 -17.81 -17.95
C ASP A 611 30.26 -18.79 -18.97
N ARG A 612 30.11 -20.07 -18.64
CA ARG A 612 29.45 -21.06 -19.51
C ARG A 612 27.92 -21.00 -19.49
N ALA A 613 27.32 -20.42 -18.45
CA ALA A 613 25.86 -20.33 -18.35
C ALA A 613 25.28 -19.12 -19.12
N ALA A 614 26.12 -18.17 -19.53
CA ALA A 614 25.72 -16.97 -20.26
C ALA A 614 25.63 -17.16 -21.79
N GLU A 615 26.23 -18.22 -22.36
CA GLU A 615 26.19 -18.50 -23.80
C GLU A 615 24.99 -19.39 -24.23
N GLU A 616 24.29 -20.07 -23.31
CA GLU A 616 23.18 -21.00 -23.65
C GLU A 616 21.77 -20.38 -23.56
N LEU A 617 21.63 -19.15 -23.07
CA LEU A 617 20.34 -18.44 -23.01
C LEU A 617 20.42 -17.18 -23.86
N GLY A 618 19.98 -17.28 -25.12
CA GLY A 618 19.95 -16.19 -26.09
C GLY A 618 19.05 -15.02 -25.69
N ALA A 619 19.54 -14.17 -24.77
CA ALA A 619 19.01 -12.84 -24.50
C ALA A 619 19.77 -11.82 -25.37
N PRO A 620 19.08 -10.92 -26.10
CA PRO A 620 19.75 -9.90 -26.90
C PRO A 620 20.54 -8.95 -26.00
N GLY A 621 21.77 -8.67 -26.42
CA GLY A 621 22.68 -7.78 -25.73
C GLY A 621 22.22 -6.32 -25.82
N PHE A 622 22.72 -5.51 -24.89
CA PHE A 622 22.39 -4.10 -24.67
C PHE A 622 22.61 -3.18 -25.90
N GLU A 623 23.23 -3.66 -26.99
CA GLU A 623 23.51 -2.88 -28.20
C GLU A 623 22.31 -2.78 -29.17
N ASP A 624 21.28 -3.63 -29.03
CA ASP A 624 20.12 -3.65 -29.94
C ASP A 624 19.06 -2.56 -29.64
N TYR A 625 19.20 -1.79 -28.56
CA TYR A 625 18.23 -0.74 -28.15
C TYR A 625 18.51 0.66 -28.70
N LEU A 626 19.50 0.83 -29.59
CA LEU A 626 19.91 2.15 -30.10
C LEU A 626 19.47 2.46 -31.54
N ASN A 627 18.65 1.63 -32.18
CA ASN A 627 18.22 1.85 -33.58
C ASN A 627 16.72 1.62 -33.83
N GLU A 628 15.83 2.19 -33.01
CA GLU A 628 14.41 2.42 -33.37
C GLU A 628 13.93 3.84 -33.04
#